data_AF-A0A8R2HCF0-F1
#
_entry.id   AF-A0A8R2HCF0-F1
#
_cell.length_a   1.000
_cell.length_b   1.000
_cell.length_c   1.000
_cell.angle_alpha   90.00
_cell.angle_beta   90.00
_cell.angle_gamma   90.00
#
_symmetry.space_group_name_H-M   'P 1'
#
loop_
_entity.id
_entity.type
_entity.pdbx_description
1 polymer ?
#
loop_
_entity_poly.entity_id
_entity_poly.type
_entity_poly.pdbx_seq_one_letter_code
_entity_poly.pdbx_strand_id
1 'polypeptide(L)' 'MGEAGEEVQLYVYDLTGGMAKTLGQSLLQKNIEGIWHTAIIVFGKEYFFGSNGISVCDPVSIMFYTNCISMLFVGSS' A
#
# COMPACT_ATOMS: atom_id res chain seq x y z
N MET A 1 -17.51 24.15 17.25
CA MET A 1 -16.23 23.49 16.92
C MET A 1 -16.50 22.68 15.67
N GLY A 2 -15.95 23.07 14.53
CA GLY A 2 -16.14 22.30 13.29
C GLY A 2 -15.46 20.95 13.46
N GLU A 3 -16.16 19.88 13.12
CA GLU A 3 -15.55 18.55 13.04
C GLU A 3 -14.48 18.61 11.95
N ALA A 4 -13.22 18.65 12.37
CA ALA A 4 -12.12 18.50 11.44
C ALA A 4 -12.13 17.03 11.03
N GLY A 5 -12.57 16.76 9.80
CA GLY A 5 -12.59 15.41 9.27
C GLY A 5 -11.20 14.80 9.29
N GLU A 6 -11.13 13.50 9.51
CA GLU A 6 -9.86 12.79 9.66
C GLU A 6 -9.24 12.53 8.29
N GLU A 7 -7.95 12.79 8.16
CA GLU A 7 -7.23 12.62 6.90
C GLU A 7 -7.15 11.13 6.55
N VAL A 8 -7.64 10.80 5.36
CA VAL A 8 -7.58 9.46 4.78
C VAL A 8 -6.51 9.44 3.71
N GLN A 9 -5.48 8.61 3.91
CA GLN A 9 -4.37 8.44 2.98
C GLN A 9 -4.38 7.01 2.41
N LEU A 10 -4.01 6.87 1.14
CA LEU A 10 -3.81 5.60 0.48
C LEU A 10 -2.30 5.41 0.27
N TYR A 11 -1.76 4.35 0.84
CA TYR A 11 -0.38 3.93 0.63
C TYR A 11 -0.33 2.88 -0.46
N VAL A 12 0.64 3.01 -1.37
CA VAL A 12 0.88 2.05 -2.45
C VAL A 12 2.30 1.50 -2.33
N TYR A 13 2.39 0.18 -2.39
CA TYR A 13 3.61 -0.59 -2.23
C TYR A 13 3.83 -1.46 -3.48
N ASP A 14 5.08 -1.61 -3.93
CA ASP A 14 5.45 -2.65 -4.90
C ASP A 14 6.07 -3.83 -4.16
N LEU A 15 5.38 -4.98 -4.18
CA LEU A 15 5.82 -6.22 -3.54
C LEU A 15 7.05 -6.83 -4.18
N THR A 16 7.33 -6.45 -5.41
CA THR A 16 8.52 -6.95 -6.11
C THR A 16 9.76 -6.11 -5.85
N GLY A 17 9.62 -4.95 -5.19
CA GLY A 17 10.73 -4.01 -5.00
C GLY A 17 11.40 -3.61 -6.31
N GLY A 18 10.64 -3.45 -7.39
CA GLY A 18 11.13 -3.17 -8.74
C GLY A 18 11.59 -4.39 -9.54
N MET A 19 11.62 -5.59 -8.95
CA MET A 19 12.03 -6.81 -9.66
C MET A 19 10.98 -7.29 -10.67
N ALA A 20 9.73 -6.84 -10.59
CA ALA A 20 8.68 -7.19 -11.55
C ALA A 20 9.09 -6.87 -12.99
N LYS A 21 9.78 -5.75 -13.22
CA LYS A 21 10.19 -5.33 -14.56
C LYS A 21 11.16 -6.32 -15.20
N THR A 22 12.08 -6.86 -14.41
CA THR A 22 13.11 -7.80 -14.89
C THR A 22 12.57 -9.24 -14.93
N LEU A 23 11.84 -9.66 -13.90
CA LEU A 23 11.30 -11.03 -13.80
C LEU A 23 10.06 -11.25 -14.67
N GLY A 24 9.25 -10.21 -14.90
CA GLY A 24 8.05 -10.29 -15.73
C GLY A 24 8.37 -10.68 -17.17
N GLN A 25 9.45 -10.12 -17.74
CA GLN A 25 9.91 -10.52 -19.08
C GLN A 25 10.43 -11.95 -19.11
N SER A 26 11.24 -12.35 -18.11
CA SER A 26 11.89 -13.66 -18.13
C SER A 26 10.96 -14.83 -17.77
N LEU A 27 9.97 -14.62 -16.89
CA LEU A 27 9.10 -15.69 -16.37
C LEU A 27 7.71 -15.68 -17.02
N LEU A 28 7.17 -14.50 -17.29
CA LEU A 28 5.77 -14.35 -17.73
C LEU A 28 5.67 -13.87 -19.19
N GLN A 29 6.80 -13.57 -19.83
CA GLN A 29 6.90 -12.96 -21.18
C GLN A 29 6.00 -11.73 -21.33
N LYS A 30 5.73 -11.04 -20.21
CA LYS A 30 4.85 -9.87 -20.14
C LYS A 30 5.57 -8.76 -19.40
N ASN A 31 5.47 -7.55 -19.94
CA ASN A 31 5.93 -6.35 -19.24
C ASN A 31 4.98 -6.09 -18.08
N ILE A 32 5.40 -6.46 -16.88
CA ILE A 32 4.69 -6.18 -15.63
C ILE A 32 5.50 -5.13 -14.89
N GLU A 33 4.88 -4.00 -14.57
CA GLU A 33 5.57 -2.87 -13.97
C GLU A 33 5.84 -3.06 -12.47
N GLY A 34 5.04 -3.88 -11.80
CA GLY A 34 5.05 -4.09 -10.35
C GLY A 34 3.96 -5.06 -9.93
N ILE A 35 4.06 -5.57 -8.71
CA ILE A 35 2.91 -6.20 -8.03
C ILE A 35 2.50 -5.22 -6.94
N TRP A 36 1.37 -4.56 -7.15
CA TRP A 36 0.92 -3.48 -6.28
C TRP A 36 0.15 -4.02 -5.08
N HIS A 37 0.47 -3.54 -3.90
CA HIS A 37 -0.33 -3.71 -2.68
C HIS A 37 -0.70 -2.34 -2.14
N THR A 38 -1.90 -2.23 -1.58
CA THR A 38 -2.42 -0.94 -1.11
C THR A 38 -3.00 -1.06 0.28
N ALA A 39 -2.89 0.02 1.05
CA ALA A 39 -3.43 0.12 2.39
C ALA A 39 -4.00 1.53 2.64
N ILE A 40 -5.02 1.62 3.50
CA ILE A 40 -5.64 2.88 3.90
C ILE A 40 -5.13 3.27 5.28
N ILE A 41 -4.69 4.51 5.41
CA ILE A 41 -4.23 5.09 6.66
C ILE A 41 -5.27 6.12 7.07
N VAL A 42 -5.87 5.90 8.24
CA VAL A 42 -6.84 6.80 8.86
C VAL A 42 -6.79 6.59 10.37
N PHE A 43 -7.04 7.64 11.16
CA PHE A 43 -6.91 7.58 12.63
C PHE A 43 -5.53 7.10 13.13
N GLY A 44 -4.46 7.36 12.37
CA GLY A 44 -3.10 6.91 12.69
C GLY A 44 -2.92 5.39 12.65
N LYS A 45 -3.82 4.65 11.99
CA LYS A 45 -3.76 3.21 11.81
C LYS A 45 -3.79 2.85 10.33
N GLU A 46 -3.05 1.81 9.98
CA GLU A 46 -3.00 1.28 8.63
C GLU A 46 -3.90 0.03 8.52
N TYR A 47 -4.83 0.09 7.57
CA TYR A 47 -5.81 -0.94 7.28
C TYR A 47 -5.53 -1.54 5.91
N PHE A 48 -5.43 -2.87 5.85
CA PHE A 48 -5.20 -3.58 4.60
C PHE A 48 -5.95 -4.92 4.57
N PHE A 49 -6.12 -5.46 3.36
CA PHE A 49 -6.73 -6.76 3.16
C PHE A 49 -5.67 -7.78 2.77
N GLY A 50 -5.56 -8.85 3.56
CA GLY A 50 -4.60 -9.94 3.36
C GLY A 50 -5.26 -11.31 3.37
N SER A 51 -4.45 -12.37 3.42
CA SER A 51 -4.91 -13.76 3.45
C SER A 51 -5.86 -14.08 4.61
N ASN A 52 -5.70 -13.35 5.72
CA ASN A 52 -6.46 -13.55 6.94
C ASN A 52 -7.64 -12.55 7.05
N GLY A 53 -7.99 -11.86 5.96
CA GLY A 53 -9.03 -10.85 5.93
C GLY A 53 -8.50 -9.44 6.20
N ILE A 54 -9.33 -8.61 6.84
CA ILE A 54 -8.98 -7.24 7.20
C ILE A 54 -8.02 -7.28 8.38
N SER A 55 -6.87 -6.64 8.23
CA SER A 55 -5.86 -6.51 9.28
C SER A 55 -5.55 -5.04 9.52
N VAL A 56 -5.20 -4.73 10.76
CA VAL A 56 -4.83 -3.38 11.21
C VAL A 56 -3.45 -3.42 11.85
N CYS A 57 -2.62 -2.44 11.55
CA CYS A 57 -1.29 -2.29 12.14
C CYS A 57 -0.93 -0.82 12.30
N ASP A 58 0.18 -0.55 12.99
CA ASP A 58 0.77 0.78 12.99
C ASP A 58 1.36 1.08 11.60
N PRO A 59 1.20 2.32 11.10
CA PRO A 59 1.67 2.69 9.78
C PRO A 59 3.17 2.41 9.63
N VAL A 60 3.57 1.88 8.47
CA VAL A 60 4.98 1.52 8.16
C VAL A 60 5.51 0.33 8.98
N SER A 61 4.70 -0.30 9.84
CA SER A 61 5.14 -1.45 10.65
C SER A 61 5.18 -2.77 9.88
N ILE A 62 4.69 -2.81 8.63
CA ILE A 62 4.70 -4.02 7.81
C ILE A 62 6.14 -4.27 7.31
N MET A 63 6.92 -4.98 8.14
CA MET A 63 8.34 -5.30 7.96
C MET A 63 8.70 -5.97 6.61
N PHE A 64 7.72 -6.48 5.85
CA PHE A 64 7.91 -7.10 4.53
C PHE A 64 7.72 -6.12 3.34
N TYR A 65 7.17 -4.93 3.54
CA TYR A 65 6.80 -3.97 2.49
C TYR A 65 7.68 -2.72 2.62
N THR A 66 8.98 -2.86 2.39
CA THR A 66 10.00 -1.89 2.83
C THR A 66 10.08 -0.59 2.04
N ASN A 67 9.18 -0.30 1.10
CA ASN A 67 9.12 1.02 0.47
C ASN A 67 7.65 1.37 0.14
N CYS A 68 7.03 2.23 0.94
CA CYS A 68 5.86 2.97 0.47
C CYS A 68 6.34 3.86 -0.68
N ILE A 69 5.90 3.57 -1.89
CA ILE A 69 6.37 4.26 -3.10
C ILE A 69 5.56 5.55 -3.32
N SER A 70 4.30 5.55 -2.88
CA SER A 70 3.46 6.74 -2.96
C SER A 70 2.41 6.76 -1.87
N MET A 71 2.24 7.95 -1.30
CA MET A 71 1.14 8.31 -0.43
C MET A 71 0.20 9.23 -1.20
N LEU A 72 -1.06 8.83 -1.32
CA LEU A 72 -2.09 9.57 -2.03
C LEU A 72 -3.14 10.03 -1.02
N PHE A 73 -3.45 11.33 -1.02
CA PHE A 73 -4.58 11.85 -0.26
C PHE A 73 -5.89 11.38 -0.90
N VAL A 74 -6.73 10.70 -0.12
CA VAL A 74 -8.03 10.19 -0.59
C VAL A 74 -9.13 11.19 -0.26
N GLY A 75 -9.07 11.80 0.92
CA GLY A 75 -10.10 12.72 1.39
C GLY A 75 -10.03 12.95 2.89
N SER A 76 -11.01 13.70 3.40
CA SER A 76 -11.22 13.93 4.83
C SER A 76 -12.62 13.43 5.17
N SER A 77 -12.73 12.55 6.18
CA SER A 77 -13.99 11.89 6.56
C SER A 77 -14.91 12.77 7.41
#